data_AF-A0A355WBV3-F1
#
_entry.id   AF-A0A355WBV3-F1
#
_cell.length_a   1.000
_cell.length_b   1.000
_cell.length_c   1.000
_cell.angle_alpha   90.00
_cell.angle_beta   90.00
_cell.angle_gamma   90.00
#
_symmetry.space_group_name_H-M   'P 1'
#
loop_
_entity.id
_entity.type
_entity.pdbx_description
1 polymer ?
#
loop_
_entity_poly.entity_id
_entity_poly.type
_entity_poly.pdbx_seq_one_letter_code
_entity_poly.pdbx_strand_id
1 'polypeptide(L)'
;LSSGLIPGIGPVTAKNIVKKFGEDSLDIIEMNPGKLKEVDGIGEKKAFAISEAFKEQRELKNVMVFLQTYGVSTAYGIKIFKKYGQNTINTVRENPYKLCEDISGIGFKTADRIARNLGMPLNSIERAKAGIKYILYSFTANG
;
A
#
# COMPACT_ATOMS: atom_id res chain seq x y z
N LEU A 1 19.44 10.73 -5.14
CA LEU A 1 18.08 10.76 -5.75
C LEU A 1 17.96 9.92 -7.04
N SER A 2 19.04 9.32 -7.54
CA SER A 2 19.09 8.47 -8.75
C SER A 2 18.56 7.04 -8.56
N SER A 3 17.55 6.85 -7.71
CA SER A 3 16.87 5.55 -7.66
C SER A 3 15.73 5.63 -8.67
N GLY A 4 15.67 4.69 -9.62
CA GLY A 4 14.66 4.61 -10.68
C GLY A 4 13.26 4.33 -10.15
N LEU A 5 12.79 5.16 -9.22
CA LEU A 5 11.61 4.95 -8.42
C LEU A 5 10.35 5.23 -9.24
N ILE A 6 10.32 6.26 -10.07
CA ILE A 6 9.07 6.66 -10.72
C ILE A 6 8.89 5.91 -12.04
N PRO A 7 7.87 5.04 -12.16
CA PRO A 7 7.59 4.32 -13.40
C PRO A 7 7.40 5.31 -14.57
N GLY A 8 8.07 5.06 -15.70
CA GLY A 8 8.00 5.94 -16.87
C GLY A 8 9.01 7.10 -16.88
N ILE A 9 9.83 7.26 -15.84
CA ILE A 9 10.95 8.22 -15.84
C ILE A 9 12.28 7.47 -15.99
N GLY A 10 12.92 7.64 -17.16
CA GLY A 10 14.29 7.20 -17.37
C GLY A 10 15.31 8.06 -16.61
N PRO A 11 16.54 7.56 -16.38
CA PRO A 11 17.57 8.25 -15.60
C PRO A 11 17.91 9.66 -16.13
N VAL A 12 17.84 9.86 -17.46
CA VAL A 12 18.07 11.17 -18.09
C VAL A 12 16.97 12.16 -17.73
N THR A 13 15.70 11.75 -17.85
CA THR A 13 14.55 12.61 -17.50
C THR A 13 14.55 12.92 -16.00
N ALA A 14 14.84 11.94 -15.14
CA ALA A 14 14.97 12.16 -13.70
C ALA A 14 16.05 13.20 -13.38
N LYS A 15 17.22 13.09 -14.02
CA LYS A 15 18.31 14.06 -13.86
C LYS A 15 17.91 15.47 -14.30
N ASN A 16 17.18 15.60 -15.41
CA ASN A 16 16.73 16.90 -15.92
C ASN A 16 15.68 17.56 -15.01
N ILE A 17 14.74 16.78 -14.47
CA ILE A 17 13.77 17.26 -13.47
C ILE A 17 14.51 17.80 -12.25
N VAL A 18 15.44 17.01 -11.67
CA VAL A 18 16.21 17.45 -10.49
C VAL A 18 17.10 18.64 -10.81
N LYS A 19 17.69 18.72 -12.00
CA LYS A 19 18.49 19.88 -12.43
C LYS A 19 17.66 21.16 -12.51
N LYS A 20 16.39 21.06 -12.92
CA LYS A 20 15.49 22.20 -13.11
C LYS A 20 14.83 22.65 -11.81
N PHE A 21 14.38 21.70 -10.98
CA PHE A 21 13.54 21.96 -9.82
C PHE A 21 14.21 21.69 -8.47
N GLY A 22 15.39 21.07 -8.46
CA GLY A 22 16.13 20.81 -7.22
C GLY A 22 15.31 19.99 -6.22
N GLU A 23 15.21 20.50 -5.00
CA GLU A 23 14.49 19.86 -3.89
C GLU A 23 12.97 19.80 -4.12
N ASP A 24 12.42 20.78 -4.86
CA ASP A 24 10.98 20.87 -5.17
C ASP A 24 10.52 19.84 -6.21
N SER A 25 11.42 19.01 -6.74
CA SER A 25 11.13 18.08 -7.83
C SER A 25 9.95 17.15 -7.51
N LEU A 26 9.91 16.60 -6.30
CA LEU A 26 8.84 15.67 -5.90
C LEU A 26 7.51 16.39 -5.72
N ASP A 27 7.52 17.57 -5.09
CA ASP A 27 6.32 18.38 -4.88
C ASP A 27 5.74 18.88 -6.20
N ILE A 28 6.60 19.20 -7.16
CA ILE A 28 6.17 19.57 -8.51
C ILE A 28 5.56 18.37 -9.24
N ILE A 29 6.15 17.17 -9.12
CA ILE A 29 5.58 15.96 -9.70
C ILE A 29 4.20 15.66 -9.11
N GLU A 30 4.02 15.82 -7.79
CA GLU A 30 2.78 15.48 -7.10
C GLU A 30 1.69 16.56 -7.25
N MET A 31 2.05 17.82 -7.03
CA MET A 31 1.09 18.92 -6.88
C MET A 31 0.98 19.82 -8.11
N ASN A 32 2.03 19.92 -8.92
CA ASN A 32 2.11 20.87 -10.04
C ASN A 32 2.65 20.24 -11.34
N PRO A 33 2.08 19.12 -11.83
CA PRO A 33 2.64 18.39 -12.98
C PRO A 33 2.78 19.24 -14.24
N GLY A 34 1.97 20.29 -14.41
CA GLY A 34 2.07 21.22 -15.53
C GLY A 34 3.46 21.87 -15.66
N LYS A 35 4.18 22.11 -14.55
CA LYS A 35 5.54 22.66 -14.57
C LYS A 35 6.56 21.69 -15.15
N LEU A 36 6.31 20.37 -15.13
CA LEU A 36 7.20 19.39 -15.74
C LEU A 36 7.39 19.63 -17.24
N LYS A 37 6.47 20.35 -17.90
CA LYS A 37 6.61 20.77 -19.31
C LYS A 37 7.80 21.70 -19.57
N GLU A 38 8.35 22.33 -18.53
CA GLU A 38 9.59 23.13 -18.62
C GLU A 38 10.86 22.28 -18.71
N VAL A 39 10.74 20.95 -18.63
CA VAL A 39 11.85 20.01 -18.73
C VAL A 39 11.87 19.40 -20.13
N ASP A 40 13.03 19.49 -20.79
CA ASP A 40 13.22 18.94 -22.13
C ASP A 40 12.82 17.46 -22.21
N GLY A 41 11.96 17.14 -23.19
CA GLY A 41 11.46 15.78 -23.42
C GLY A 41 10.28 15.36 -22.53
N ILE A 42 9.64 16.31 -21.82
CA ILE A 42 8.38 16.10 -21.11
C ILE A 42 7.28 16.96 -21.74
N GLY A 43 6.44 16.33 -22.56
CA GLY A 43 5.18 16.94 -23.01
C GLY A 43 4.07 16.78 -21.98
N GLU A 44 2.93 17.44 -22.20
CA GLU A 44 1.78 17.45 -21.30
C GLU A 44 1.29 16.04 -20.90
N LYS A 45 1.06 15.16 -21.87
CA LYS A 45 0.63 13.78 -21.61
C LYS A 45 1.61 13.03 -20.71
N LYS A 46 2.92 13.24 -20.92
CA LYS A 46 3.97 12.59 -20.15
C LYS A 46 4.06 13.17 -18.74
N ALA A 47 3.88 14.48 -18.58
CA ALA A 47 3.83 15.12 -17.27
C ALA A 47 2.71 14.56 -16.39
N PHE A 48 1.50 14.42 -16.94
CA PHE A 48 0.37 13.83 -16.22
C PHE A 48 0.60 12.35 -15.91
N ALA A 49 1.10 11.55 -16.87
CA ALA A 49 1.40 10.15 -16.64
C ALA A 49 2.45 9.94 -15.53
N ILE A 50 3.48 10.80 -15.49
CA ILE A 50 4.50 10.80 -14.43
C ILE A 50 3.88 11.08 -13.06
N SER A 51 3.03 12.10 -12.96
CA SER A 51 2.33 12.45 -11.72
C SER A 51 1.47 11.30 -11.21
N GLU A 52 0.66 10.69 -12.08
CA GLU A 52 -0.23 9.59 -11.68
C GLU A 52 0.58 8.37 -11.22
N ALA A 53 1.63 7.98 -11.96
CA ALA A 53 2.51 6.90 -11.56
C ALA A 53 3.22 7.18 -10.21
N PHE A 54 3.62 8.44 -9.98
CA PHE A 54 4.22 8.86 -8.71
C PHE A 54 3.23 8.74 -7.55
N LYS A 55 1.99 9.21 -7.72
CA LYS A 55 0.93 9.09 -6.72
C LYS A 55 0.64 7.62 -6.39
N GLU A 56 0.44 6.78 -7.40
CA GLU A 56 0.19 5.34 -7.20
C GLU A 56 1.32 4.67 -6.41
N GLN A 57 2.57 4.99 -6.75
CA GLN A 57 3.72 4.47 -6.03
C GLN A 57 3.79 4.96 -4.58
N ARG A 58 3.50 6.24 -4.35
CA ARG A 58 3.46 6.85 -3.02
C ARG A 58 2.39 6.18 -2.15
N GLU A 59 1.20 5.96 -2.70
CA GLU A 59 0.12 5.26 -2.00
C GLU A 59 0.48 3.81 -1.69
N LEU A 60 1.07 3.08 -2.65
CA LEU A 60 1.58 1.74 -2.40
C LEU A 60 2.60 1.74 -1.26
N LYS A 61 3.54 2.68 -1.26
CA LYS A 61 4.54 2.83 -0.19
C LYS A 61 3.89 3.10 1.16
N ASN A 62 2.90 4.00 1.22
CA ASN A 62 2.15 4.31 2.44
C ASN A 62 1.45 3.07 3.00
N VAL A 63 0.79 2.29 2.14
CA VAL A 63 0.16 1.03 2.55
C VAL A 63 1.21 0.03 3.05
N MET A 64 2.35 -0.12 2.38
CA MET A 64 3.40 -1.05 2.81
C MET A 64 3.97 -0.67 4.18
N VAL A 65 4.25 0.62 4.40
CA VAL A 65 4.75 1.12 5.70
C VAL A 65 3.71 0.89 6.79
N PHE A 66 2.44 1.16 6.53
CA PHE A 66 1.35 0.90 7.46
C PHE A 66 1.32 -0.58 7.86
N LEU A 67 1.27 -1.49 6.88
CA LEU A 67 1.20 -2.93 7.14
C LEU A 67 2.42 -3.44 7.92
N GLN A 68 3.62 -2.99 7.56
CA GLN A 68 4.86 -3.36 8.26
C GLN A 68 4.88 -2.87 9.71
N THR A 69 4.36 -1.67 9.97
CA THR A 69 4.22 -1.11 11.33
C THR A 69 3.40 -2.04 12.23
N TYR A 70 2.43 -2.75 11.67
CA TYR A 70 1.59 -3.71 12.40
C TYR A 70 2.05 -5.17 12.31
N GLY A 71 3.30 -5.41 11.86
CA GLY A 71 3.92 -6.73 11.86
C GLY A 71 3.51 -7.62 10.69
N VAL A 72 3.02 -7.02 9.59
CA VAL A 72 2.74 -7.73 8.34
C VAL A 72 4.01 -7.78 7.51
N SER A 73 4.41 -8.97 7.06
CA SER A 73 5.57 -9.12 6.18
C SER A 73 5.29 -8.53 4.79
N THR A 74 6.33 -8.11 4.08
CA THR A 74 6.21 -7.58 2.70
C THR A 74 5.47 -8.53 1.76
N ALA A 75 5.69 -9.85 1.90
CA ALA A 75 5.02 -10.86 1.08
C ALA A 75 3.49 -10.85 1.28
N TYR A 76 3.02 -10.74 2.53
CA TYR A 76 1.60 -10.57 2.81
C TYR A 76 1.11 -9.19 2.42
N GLY A 77 1.92 -8.15 2.62
CA GLY A 77 1.62 -6.78 2.22
C GLY A 77 1.25 -6.68 0.74
N ILE A 78 2.02 -7.31 -0.14
CA ILE A 78 1.73 -7.36 -1.57
C ILE A 78 0.38 -8.04 -1.84
N LYS A 79 0.06 -9.16 -1.18
CA LYS A 79 -1.22 -9.85 -1.35
C LYS A 79 -2.40 -9.01 -0.88
N ILE A 80 -2.26 -8.34 0.27
CA ILE A 80 -3.28 -7.46 0.85
C ILE A 80 -3.52 -6.26 -0.09
N PHE A 81 -2.45 -5.62 -0.56
CA PHE A 81 -2.56 -4.50 -1.48
C PHE A 81 -3.17 -4.91 -2.82
N LYS A 82 -2.85 -6.08 -3.36
CA LYS A 82 -3.51 -6.60 -4.57
C LYS A 82 -5.01 -6.80 -4.39
N LYS A 83 -5.47 -7.11 -3.17
CA LYS A 83 -6.89 -7.34 -2.87
C LYS A 83 -7.67 -6.04 -2.65
N TYR A 84 -7.13 -5.09 -1.87
CA TYR A 84 -7.86 -3.89 -1.45
C TYR A 84 -7.34 -2.58 -2.04
N GLY A 85 -6.17 -2.59 -2.68
CA GLY A 85 -5.53 -1.41 -3.25
C GLY A 85 -5.39 -0.28 -2.23
N GLN A 86 -5.82 0.91 -2.62
CA GLN A 86 -5.80 2.11 -1.77
C GLN A 86 -6.70 1.98 -0.53
N ASN A 87 -7.74 1.14 -0.57
CA ASN A 87 -8.64 0.89 0.56
C ASN A 87 -8.04 -0.05 1.62
N THR A 88 -6.81 -0.52 1.45
CA THR A 88 -6.15 -1.43 2.39
C THR A 88 -6.15 -0.89 3.81
N ILE A 89 -5.71 0.35 4.01
CA ILE A 89 -5.57 0.93 5.36
C ILE A 89 -6.93 1.01 6.05
N ASN A 90 -7.95 1.51 5.36
CA ASN A 90 -9.31 1.63 5.89
C ASN A 90 -9.89 0.26 6.24
N THR A 91 -9.78 -0.70 5.32
CA THR A 91 -10.29 -2.07 5.52
C THR A 91 -9.64 -2.73 6.74
N VAL A 92 -8.33 -2.59 6.89
CA VAL A 92 -7.57 -3.21 7.99
C VAL A 92 -7.83 -2.51 9.32
N ARG A 93 -8.04 -1.19 9.34
CA ARG A 93 -8.41 -0.45 10.55
C ARG A 93 -9.83 -0.76 11.02
N GLU A 94 -10.77 -0.86 10.09
CA GLU A 94 -12.17 -1.18 10.42
C GLU A 94 -12.33 -2.62 10.90
N ASN A 95 -11.74 -3.58 10.18
CA ASN A 95 -11.83 -4.98 10.54
C ASN A 95 -10.63 -5.79 10.00
N PRO A 96 -9.55 -5.93 10.80
CA PRO A 96 -8.37 -6.72 10.41
C PRO A 96 -8.65 -8.22 10.28
N TYR A 97 -9.77 -8.73 10.82
CA TYR A 97 -10.16 -10.13 10.64
C TYR A 97 -10.64 -10.44 9.22
N LYS A 98 -10.97 -9.43 8.40
CA LYS A 98 -11.18 -9.64 6.95
C LYS A 98 -9.96 -10.26 6.29
N LEU A 99 -8.75 -9.97 6.80
CA LEU A 99 -7.51 -10.52 6.26
C LEU A 99 -7.47 -12.05 6.28
N CYS A 100 -8.05 -12.70 7.30
CA CYS A 100 -8.06 -14.17 7.33
C CYS A 100 -9.11 -14.82 6.43
N GLU A 101 -10.05 -14.04 5.90
CA GLU A 101 -11.04 -14.52 4.94
C GLU A 101 -10.60 -14.27 3.50
N ASP A 102 -9.98 -13.11 3.25
CA ASP A 102 -9.68 -12.63 1.91
C ASP A 102 -8.27 -12.98 1.43
N ILE A 103 -7.32 -13.25 2.33
CA ILE A 103 -5.90 -13.36 1.99
C ILE A 103 -5.37 -14.76 2.27
N SER A 104 -5.07 -15.48 1.19
CA SER A 104 -4.48 -16.82 1.26
C SER A 104 -3.16 -16.82 2.04
N GLY A 105 -3.12 -17.68 3.06
CA GLY A 105 -2.00 -17.85 3.98
C GLY A 105 -2.06 -16.96 5.22
N ILE A 106 -3.04 -16.08 5.36
CA ILE A 106 -3.33 -15.39 6.62
C ILE A 106 -4.46 -16.16 7.31
N GLY A 107 -4.15 -16.86 8.39
CA GLY A 107 -5.16 -17.49 9.25
C GLY A 107 -5.59 -16.58 10.39
N PHE A 108 -6.59 -17.03 11.17
CA PHE A 108 -7.10 -16.29 12.33
C PHE A 108 -5.99 -15.84 13.27
N LYS A 109 -5.03 -16.71 13.62
CA LYS A 109 -3.92 -16.37 14.53
C LYS A 109 -3.07 -15.19 14.02
N THR A 110 -2.82 -15.14 12.71
CA THR A 110 -2.07 -14.04 12.10
C THR A 110 -2.89 -12.77 12.08
N ALA A 111 -4.18 -12.85 11.72
CA ALA A 111 -5.10 -11.71 11.76
C ALA A 111 -5.29 -11.17 13.18
N ASP A 112 -5.42 -12.03 14.20
CA ASP A 112 -5.52 -11.67 15.62
C ASP A 112 -4.27 -10.94 16.10
N ARG A 113 -3.08 -11.37 15.67
CA ARG A 113 -1.83 -10.64 15.97
C ARG A 113 -1.83 -9.23 15.37
N ILE A 114 -2.24 -9.09 14.10
CA ILE A 114 -2.33 -7.79 13.43
C ILE A 114 -3.36 -6.90 14.15
N ALA A 115 -4.53 -7.46 14.49
CA ALA A 115 -5.60 -6.78 15.21
C ALA A 115 -5.13 -6.26 16.58
N ARG A 116 -4.39 -7.07 17.33
CA ARG A 116 -3.82 -6.66 18.62
C ARG A 116 -2.78 -5.57 18.47
N ASN A 117 -1.93 -5.64 17.44
CA ASN A 117 -0.97 -4.58 17.14
C ASN A 117 -1.67 -3.27 16.75
N LEU A 118 -2.85 -3.34 16.14
CA LEU A 118 -3.72 -2.19 15.84
C LEU A 118 -4.45 -1.65 17.08
N GLY A 119 -4.32 -2.29 18.24
CA GLY A 119 -4.99 -1.90 19.48
C GLY A 119 -6.42 -2.39 19.62
N MET A 120 -6.86 -3.37 18.82
CA MET A 120 -8.20 -3.94 18.99
C MET A 120 -8.33 -4.69 20.32
N PRO A 121 -9.44 -4.51 21.04
CA PRO A 121 -9.66 -5.16 22.31
C PRO A 121 -9.98 -6.65 22.13
N LEU A 122 -9.60 -7.47 23.12
CA LEU A 122 -9.79 -8.92 23.07
C LEU A 122 -11.27 -9.35 23.12
N ASN A 123 -12.16 -8.47 23.58
CA ASN A 123 -13.61 -8.67 23.63
C ASN A 123 -14.35 -8.06 22.41
N SER A 124 -13.64 -7.72 21.34
CA SER A 124 -14.25 -7.28 20.08
C SER A 124 -15.20 -8.35 19.51
N ILE A 125 -16.37 -7.90 19.05
CA ILE A 125 -17.37 -8.76 18.39
C ILE A 125 -16.79 -9.36 17.10
N GLU A 126 -15.99 -8.59 16.37
CA GLU A 126 -15.31 -9.00 15.15
C GLU A 126 -14.34 -10.15 15.42
N ARG A 127 -13.59 -10.06 16.53
CA ARG A 127 -12.71 -11.13 17.00
C ARG A 127 -13.48 -12.40 17.32
N ALA A 128 -14.58 -12.28 18.06
CA ALA A 128 -15.42 -13.42 18.43
C ALA A 128 -15.99 -14.12 17.20
N LYS A 129 -16.56 -13.36 16.24
CA LYS A 129 -17.08 -13.89 14.97
C LYS A 129 -16.01 -14.64 14.19
N ALA A 130 -14.84 -14.02 14.01
CA ALA A 130 -13.74 -14.62 13.27
C ALA A 130 -13.18 -15.88 13.97
N GLY A 131 -13.10 -15.85 15.30
CA GLY A 131 -12.65 -16.98 16.11
C GLY A 131 -13.60 -18.18 16.03
N ILE A 132 -14.91 -17.95 16.16
CA ILE A 132 -15.94 -19.01 16.03
C ILE A 132 -15.85 -19.65 14.64
N LYS A 133 -15.81 -18.82 13.58
CA LYS A 133 -15.69 -19.29 12.21
C LYS A 133 -14.43 -20.14 12.03
N TYR A 134 -13.28 -19.66 12.52
CA TYR A 134 -12.02 -20.41 12.46
C TYR A 134 -12.10 -21.78 13.12
N ILE A 135 -12.68 -21.86 14.33
CA ILE A 135 -12.84 -23.11 15.05
C ILE A 135 -13.74 -24.09 14.27
N LEU A 136 -14.90 -23.62 13.79
CA LEU A 136 -15.81 -24.45 12.99
C LEU A 136 -15.12 -25.01 11.74
N TYR A 137 -14.43 -24.17 10.96
CA TYR A 137 -13.68 -24.62 9.79
C TYR A 137 -12.56 -25.62 10.13
N SER A 138 -11.89 -25.43 11.27
CA SER A 138 -10.83 -26.34 11.71
C SER A 138 -11.34 -27.73 12.08
N PHE A 139 -12.60 -27.85 12.52
CA PHE A 139 -13.23 -29.14 12.82
C PHE A 139 -13.74 -29.84 11.55
N THR A 140 -14.25 -29.09 10.57
CA THR A 140 -14.72 -29.69 9.31
C THR A 140 -13.58 -30.11 8.36
N ALA A 141 -12.41 -29.46 8.45
CA ALA A 141 -11.27 -29.78 7.59
C ALA A 141 -10.45 -31.00 8.04
N ASN A 142 -10.68 -31.49 9.27
CA ASN A 142 -10.03 -32.67 9.83
C ASN A 142 -10.93 -33.92 9.80
N GLY A 143 -12.02 -33.89 9.01
CA GLY A 143 -12.97 -34.99 8.81
C GLY A 143 -12.88 -35.57 7.41
#